data_AF-A0A2E5XWJ8-F1
#
_entry.id   AF-A0A2E5XWJ8-F1
#
_cell.length_a   1.000
_cell.length_b   1.000
_cell.length_c   1.000
_cell.angle_alpha   90.00
_cell.angle_beta   90.00
_cell.angle_gamma   90.00
#
_symmetry.space_group_name_H-M   'P 1'
#
loop_
_entity.id
_entity.type
_entity.pdbx_description
1 polymer ?
#
loop_
_entity_poly.entity_id
_entity_poly.type
_entity_poly.pdbx_seq_one_letter_code
_entity_poly.pdbx_strand_id
1 'polypeptide(L)'
;MRSFLLLTICTLFSATSFAQKLAIGSFNKIIFEETFNFNSGQFPLSATSDNYIILDDGDLFMSRNISSDYSLFAKTPLKLNSYRVKTALKLGPSNNKTAYVGLLLNTQLDGSGTVSIEINAKNQYRLRQIQDGKPKYISGTRSNNGWVKAENLKGIEEYNYLDIVVHQGSFDIYLNYVYVDSYFVPDYQNGGMGFILSGSSKARVDFAFIYKQGEAVSFEEFTTTNQRLLEVEESLRKLIDEKNTLENNYNNSVDELILVKNKLAEAEGLTDALNIQINSAQSLLNDLNASISEKDENIESLIKDNKNLENTISEHAEIINKRNQSIENLEKKNTELSNNLDITNAEILSLNSDLSNSISENDKLTQSSNSKSDAIVNLKSDLNKKDIEINKLKKQVSSSSSEIKNLQSSISSLEATINSLNGKIENKQNDIATLDSKVSQLQKELNSKQKIISSLSSKNNAYIDSLSDFRNTNTTLVKTQNELQQIKEILSSTKTQVINLINEKQVLTTQLNEQKQIAAQFAESYRLEVQKNRQLQKEITFNQSEVNVSNNTKSNTIYRVQIGTFNQEMEFDGINDVTSIPTQNGDYIYITGKFDSYSEAKVRLMQVAELGYKDAYIVKF
;
A
#
# COMPACT_ATOMS: atom_id res chain seq x y z
N MET A 1 -50.84 46.65 174.34
CA MET A 1 -51.12 48.09 174.58
C MET A 1 -49.87 48.72 175.19
N ARG A 2 -49.65 50.03 174.99
CA ARG A 2 -48.68 50.94 175.65
C ARG A 2 -47.66 50.34 176.65
N SER A 3 -46.39 50.50 176.29
CA SER A 3 -45.40 51.34 177.02
C SER A 3 -44.89 50.94 178.42
N PHE A 4 -43.55 50.87 178.50
CA PHE A 4 -42.68 51.68 179.39
C PHE A 4 -42.23 51.18 180.78
N LEU A 5 -40.90 51.36 180.98
CA LEU A 5 -40.22 52.01 182.14
C LEU A 5 -39.48 51.15 183.21
N LEU A 6 -38.15 51.03 182.99
CA LEU A 6 -37.03 51.40 183.91
C LEU A 6 -36.40 50.49 184.99
N LEU A 7 -35.19 50.97 185.37
CA LEU A 7 -34.43 50.85 186.63
C LEU A 7 -33.66 49.52 186.87
N THR A 8 -32.34 49.49 187.21
CA THR A 8 -31.27 50.54 187.24
C THR A 8 -29.90 49.96 187.70
N ILE A 9 -28.82 50.76 187.59
CA ILE A 9 -27.69 50.90 188.56
C ILE A 9 -26.63 49.75 188.62
N CYS A 10 -25.34 49.93 188.96
CA CYS A 10 -24.28 50.98 188.86
C CYS A 10 -23.08 50.49 189.77
N THR A 11 -21.81 50.93 189.76
CA THR A 11 -20.97 51.83 188.92
C THR A 11 -19.48 51.59 189.27
N LEU A 12 -18.60 51.42 188.28
CA LEU A 12 -17.11 51.46 188.37
C LEU A 12 -16.61 51.78 186.95
N PHE A 13 -16.13 52.96 186.56
CA PHE A 13 -15.54 54.10 187.30
C PHE A 13 -14.08 53.89 187.75
N SER A 14 -13.20 53.70 186.77
CA SER A 14 -11.76 53.99 186.87
C SER A 14 -11.39 55.10 185.89
N ALA A 15 -11.10 56.30 186.39
CA ALA A 15 -10.75 57.44 185.56
C ALA A 15 -9.28 57.35 185.11
N THR A 16 -9.01 56.61 184.03
CA THR A 16 -7.76 56.79 183.28
C THR A 16 -7.78 58.18 182.66
N SER A 17 -6.80 59.02 183.00
CA SER A 17 -6.64 60.35 182.42
C SER A 17 -6.54 60.23 180.90
N PHE A 18 -7.54 60.76 180.19
CA PHE A 18 -7.49 60.85 178.74
C PHE A 18 -6.35 61.79 178.35
N ALA A 19 -5.19 61.22 178.00
CA ALA A 19 -4.27 61.87 177.09
C ALA A 19 -5.07 62.13 175.80
N GLN A 20 -5.49 63.39 175.62
CA GLN A 20 -6.48 63.78 174.63
C GLN A 20 -5.83 63.72 173.24
N LYS A 21 -5.73 62.51 172.67
CA LYS A 21 -5.06 62.25 171.38
C LYS A 21 -5.72 63.12 170.32
N LEU A 22 -5.01 64.18 169.88
CA LEU A 22 -5.57 65.16 168.95
C LEU A 22 -6.00 64.43 167.68
N ALA A 23 -7.26 64.57 167.32
CA ALA A 23 -7.79 63.95 166.12
C ALA A 23 -7.00 64.46 164.91
N ILE A 24 -6.50 63.53 164.08
CA ILE A 24 -5.66 63.83 162.92
C ILE A 24 -6.29 64.93 162.02
N GLY A 25 -7.63 64.95 161.93
CA GLY A 25 -8.42 65.94 161.19
C GLY A 25 -8.50 67.35 161.79
N SER A 26 -8.12 67.59 163.05
CA SER A 26 -8.11 68.96 163.61
C SER A 26 -6.96 69.81 163.05
N PHE A 27 -5.93 69.18 162.50
CA PHE A 27 -4.83 69.83 161.77
C PHE A 27 -5.22 70.06 160.30
N ASN A 28 -6.15 70.99 160.08
CA ASN A 28 -6.77 71.29 158.79
C ASN A 28 -6.29 72.60 158.14
N LYS A 29 -5.56 73.47 158.86
CA LYS A 29 -5.15 74.79 158.36
C LYS A 29 -3.66 74.86 158.01
N ILE A 30 -3.35 74.89 156.71
CA ILE A 30 -1.98 75.06 156.19
C ILE A 30 -1.38 76.39 156.70
N ILE A 31 -0.08 76.36 157.02
CA ILE A 31 0.74 77.50 157.48
C ILE A 31 2.10 77.60 156.79
N PHE A 32 2.55 76.51 156.17
CA PHE A 32 3.75 76.44 155.36
C PHE A 32 3.43 75.46 154.24
N GLU A 33 3.69 75.88 153.01
CA GLU A 33 3.40 75.12 151.80
C GLU A 33 4.61 75.28 150.88
N GLU A 34 5.18 74.15 150.50
CA GLU A 34 6.28 74.08 149.55
C GLU A 34 6.02 72.86 148.67
N THR A 35 5.90 73.09 147.37
CA THR A 35 5.59 72.09 146.34
C THR A 35 6.77 71.84 145.41
N PHE A 36 7.89 72.56 145.57
CA PHE A 36 9.15 72.42 144.82
C PHE A 36 9.07 72.54 143.28
N ASN A 37 7.88 72.71 142.71
CA ASN A 37 7.60 73.01 141.31
C ASN A 37 8.19 74.36 140.85
N PHE A 38 8.51 75.26 141.79
CA PHE A 38 9.21 76.52 141.53
C PHE A 38 9.98 76.97 142.78
N ASN A 39 10.96 77.85 142.60
CA ASN A 39 11.80 78.33 143.70
C ASN A 39 11.06 79.36 144.57
N SER A 40 10.35 78.88 145.60
CA SER A 40 9.73 79.69 146.66
C SER A 40 10.76 80.53 147.45
N GLY A 41 12.03 80.14 147.40
CA GLY A 41 13.11 80.68 148.23
C GLY A 41 13.12 80.16 149.67
N GLN A 42 12.21 79.26 150.10
CA GLN A 42 12.16 78.75 151.48
C GLN A 42 13.35 77.86 151.84
N PHE A 43 13.77 76.98 150.93
CA PHE A 43 14.97 76.16 151.08
C PHE A 43 16.14 76.73 150.25
N PRO A 44 17.38 76.76 150.78
CA PRO A 44 18.53 77.29 150.05
C PRO A 44 19.09 76.26 149.05
N LEU A 45 18.90 76.54 147.75
CA LEU A 45 19.53 75.77 146.67
C LEU A 45 21.04 76.01 146.64
N SER A 46 21.82 74.99 146.23
CA SER A 46 23.29 75.03 146.28
C SER A 46 23.91 74.02 145.31
N ALA A 47 24.88 74.44 144.50
CA ALA A 47 25.57 73.58 143.54
C ALA A 47 27.10 73.69 143.72
N THR A 48 27.64 72.86 144.61
CA THR A 48 29.08 72.73 144.89
C THR A 48 29.58 71.32 144.55
N SER A 49 30.88 71.07 144.70
CA SER A 49 31.45 69.71 144.65
C SER A 49 30.78 68.74 145.62
N ASP A 50 30.39 69.24 146.79
CA ASP A 50 30.00 68.43 147.94
C ASP A 50 28.48 68.25 148.04
N ASN A 51 27.74 69.27 147.62
CA ASN A 51 26.28 69.37 147.71
C ASN A 51 25.71 69.83 146.36
N TYR A 52 24.74 69.09 145.84
CA TYR A 52 23.95 69.52 144.69
C TYR A 52 22.47 69.45 145.05
N ILE A 53 21.93 70.61 145.44
CA ILE A 53 20.59 70.87 145.95
C ILE A 53 19.90 71.78 144.93
N ILE A 54 18.99 71.23 144.12
CA ILE A 54 18.27 71.94 143.06
C ILE A 54 16.79 71.58 143.08
N LEU A 55 16.00 72.31 142.30
CA LEU A 55 14.64 71.87 141.92
C LEU A 55 14.73 71.17 140.57
N ASP A 56 14.10 70.00 140.46
CA ASP A 56 14.22 69.11 139.30
C ASP A 56 12.98 68.21 139.18
N ASP A 57 12.28 68.29 138.04
CA ASP A 57 11.04 67.53 137.77
C ASP A 57 9.96 67.63 138.87
N GLY A 58 9.77 68.83 139.42
CA GLY A 58 8.84 69.12 140.51
C GLY A 58 9.40 68.84 141.92
N ASP A 59 10.46 68.05 142.06
CA ASP A 59 11.09 67.74 143.35
C ASP A 59 12.13 68.78 143.80
N LEU A 60 12.38 68.85 145.10
CA LEU A 60 13.70 69.20 145.64
C LEU A 60 14.64 68.00 145.52
N PHE A 61 15.50 68.01 144.50
CA PHE A 61 16.58 67.03 144.37
C PHE A 61 17.78 67.41 145.25
N MET A 62 18.26 66.45 146.05
CA MET A 62 19.41 66.60 146.93
C MET A 62 20.44 65.50 146.66
N SER A 63 21.68 65.87 146.33
CA SER A 63 22.84 64.97 146.26
C SER A 63 23.91 65.42 147.24
N ARG A 64 24.36 64.50 148.09
CA ARG A 64 25.48 64.67 149.02
C ARG A 64 26.63 63.80 148.54
N ASN A 65 27.66 64.42 147.98
CA ASN A 65 28.71 63.73 147.22
C ASN A 65 29.86 63.23 148.11
N ILE A 66 30.06 63.82 149.29
CA ILE A 66 31.05 63.39 150.30
C ILE A 66 30.40 62.60 151.44
N SER A 67 31.22 61.94 152.27
CA SER A 67 30.80 60.89 153.21
C SER A 67 30.13 61.35 154.51
N SER A 68 30.06 62.65 154.80
CA SER A 68 29.36 63.20 155.96
C SER A 68 27.92 63.60 155.64
N ASP A 69 27.01 63.49 156.62
CA ASP A 69 25.63 63.97 156.53
C ASP A 69 25.56 65.45 156.12
N TYR A 70 24.46 65.84 155.48
CA TYR A 70 24.11 67.24 155.20
C TYR A 70 22.69 67.54 155.68
N SER A 71 22.53 68.66 156.36
CA SER A 71 21.24 69.16 156.85
C SER A 71 20.87 70.45 156.11
N LEU A 72 19.66 70.47 155.55
CA LEU A 72 19.12 71.54 154.73
C LEU A 72 17.89 72.12 155.41
N PHE A 73 17.99 73.33 155.97
CA PHE A 73 16.91 73.94 156.76
C PHE A 73 16.05 74.91 155.94
N ALA A 74 14.76 74.97 156.28
CA ALA A 74 13.87 76.03 155.80
C ALA A 74 14.24 77.36 156.48
N LYS A 75 14.19 78.47 155.74
CA LYS A 75 14.50 79.81 156.26
C LYS A 75 13.52 80.30 157.31
N THR A 76 12.25 79.87 157.26
CA THR A 76 11.21 80.26 158.23
C THR A 76 11.07 79.21 159.34
N PRO A 77 11.39 79.54 160.62
CA PRO A 77 11.29 78.60 161.73
C PRO A 77 9.87 78.47 162.29
N LEU A 78 9.53 77.28 162.80
CA LEU A 78 8.19 76.91 163.26
C LEU A 78 8.06 77.12 164.77
N LYS A 79 7.57 78.30 165.16
CA LYS A 79 7.31 78.65 166.57
C LYS A 79 5.95 78.10 167.05
N LEU A 80 5.74 76.79 166.89
CA LEU A 80 4.53 76.09 167.32
C LEU A 80 4.87 74.83 168.13
N ASN A 81 4.21 74.66 169.27
CA ASN A 81 4.29 73.44 170.09
C ASN A 81 3.28 72.36 169.62
N SER A 82 2.51 72.61 168.57
CA SER A 82 1.54 71.66 168.01
C SER A 82 1.30 71.93 166.52
N TYR A 83 1.62 70.96 165.67
CA TYR A 83 1.49 71.04 164.22
C TYR A 83 1.56 69.65 163.59
N ARG A 84 1.13 69.52 162.33
CA ARG A 84 1.23 68.29 161.54
C ARG A 84 2.04 68.56 160.28
N VAL A 85 3.08 67.78 160.02
CA VAL A 85 3.90 67.89 158.80
C VAL A 85 3.59 66.74 157.87
N LYS A 86 3.43 67.05 156.58
CA LYS A 86 3.24 66.07 155.50
C LYS A 86 4.31 66.29 154.44
N THR A 87 4.99 65.24 154.04
CA THR A 87 6.05 65.26 153.03
C THR A 87 6.18 63.89 152.38
N ALA A 88 6.69 63.81 151.16
CA ALA A 88 7.06 62.53 150.54
C ALA A 88 8.55 62.52 150.18
N LEU A 89 9.26 61.53 150.71
CA LEU A 89 10.72 61.37 150.59
C LEU A 89 11.04 60.17 149.71
N LYS A 90 11.80 60.38 148.63
CA LYS A 90 12.33 59.32 147.75
C LYS A 90 13.84 59.21 147.97
N LEU A 91 14.31 58.09 148.50
CA LEU A 91 15.74 57.86 148.74
C LEU A 91 16.39 57.19 147.52
N GLY A 92 17.34 57.84 146.88
CA GLY A 92 18.13 57.28 145.77
C GLY A 92 18.13 58.14 144.49
N PRO A 93 18.82 57.68 143.44
CA PRO A 93 19.69 56.50 143.41
C PRO A 93 20.94 56.69 144.27
N SER A 94 21.30 55.69 145.08
CA SER A 94 22.52 55.74 145.92
C SER A 94 23.17 54.36 146.07
N ASN A 95 24.50 54.33 145.93
CA ASN A 95 25.30 53.13 146.18
C ASN A 95 25.58 52.90 147.68
N ASN A 96 25.26 53.86 148.56
CA ASN A 96 25.41 53.72 150.00
C ASN A 96 24.29 52.81 150.56
N LYS A 97 24.65 51.55 150.86
CA LYS A 97 23.74 50.53 151.46
C LYS A 97 23.27 50.83 152.90
N THR A 98 23.69 51.96 153.45
CA THR A 98 23.25 52.52 154.74
C THR A 98 22.66 53.93 154.59
N ALA A 99 22.36 54.36 153.36
CA ALA A 99 21.80 55.67 153.08
C ALA A 99 20.47 55.89 153.81
N TYR A 100 20.24 57.14 154.21
CA TYR A 100 18.97 57.62 154.73
C TYR A 100 18.68 59.06 154.30
N VAL A 101 17.39 59.35 154.22
CA VAL A 101 16.85 60.71 154.13
C VAL A 101 15.86 60.89 155.27
N GLY A 102 15.75 62.09 155.82
CA GLY A 102 14.83 62.35 156.92
C GLY A 102 14.35 63.78 156.99
N LEU A 103 13.28 63.96 157.76
CA LEU A 103 12.69 65.22 158.12
C LEU A 103 13.28 65.68 159.46
N LEU A 104 13.85 66.88 159.48
CA LEU A 104 14.33 67.55 160.69
C LEU A 104 13.21 68.45 161.23
N LEU A 105 12.92 68.34 162.53
CA LEU A 105 11.85 69.05 163.24
C LEU A 105 12.36 69.61 164.57
N ASN A 106 11.72 70.67 165.05
CA ASN A 106 12.08 71.35 166.31
C ASN A 106 13.59 71.66 166.41
N THR A 107 14.18 72.12 165.31
CA THR A 107 15.59 72.52 165.23
C THR A 107 15.81 73.82 166.00
N GLN A 108 16.73 73.82 166.96
CA GLN A 108 17.03 75.01 167.77
C GLN A 108 17.78 76.06 166.94
N LEU A 109 17.45 77.34 167.16
CA LEU A 109 17.87 78.46 166.29
C LEU A 109 19.37 78.78 166.35
N ASP A 110 20.06 78.27 167.38
CA ASP A 110 21.50 78.33 167.57
C ASP A 110 22.24 77.13 166.94
N GLY A 111 21.50 76.15 166.40
CA GLY A 111 22.06 74.90 165.88
C GLY A 111 22.42 73.85 166.95
N SER A 112 22.12 74.11 168.23
CA SER A 112 22.48 73.20 169.36
C SER A 112 21.82 71.82 169.26
N GLY A 113 20.67 71.70 168.59
CA GLY A 113 20.07 70.40 168.30
C GLY A 113 18.79 70.41 167.49
N THR A 114 18.30 69.20 167.20
CA THR A 114 17.11 68.94 166.36
C THR A 114 16.54 67.54 166.64
N VAL A 115 15.27 67.31 166.29
CA VAL A 115 14.65 65.98 166.22
C VAL A 115 14.65 65.52 164.77
N SER A 116 15.30 64.42 164.46
CA SER A 116 15.40 63.86 163.11
C SER A 116 14.56 62.59 162.98
N ILE A 117 13.67 62.57 161.98
CA ILE A 117 12.81 61.43 161.63
C ILE A 117 13.25 60.94 160.25
N GLU A 118 13.93 59.80 160.22
CA GLU A 118 14.66 59.30 159.05
C GLU A 118 14.11 57.97 158.55
N ILE A 119 14.20 57.74 157.24
CA ILE A 119 13.96 56.45 156.57
C ILE A 119 15.22 56.01 155.82
N ASN A 120 15.49 54.71 155.75
CA ASN A 120 16.70 54.16 155.13
C ASN A 120 16.44 53.16 154.00
N ALA A 121 17.49 52.85 153.25
CA ALA A 121 17.51 51.90 152.12
C ALA A 121 17.26 50.41 152.50
N LYS A 122 16.80 50.13 153.72
CA LYS A 122 16.40 48.79 154.21
C LYS A 122 14.93 48.76 154.65
N ASN A 123 14.17 49.81 154.33
CA ASN A 123 12.78 50.02 154.72
C ASN A 123 12.66 49.98 156.25
N GLN A 124 13.54 50.75 156.91
CA GLN A 124 13.53 51.02 158.35
C GLN A 124 13.38 52.52 158.56
N TYR A 125 12.75 52.92 159.65
CA TYR A 125 12.72 54.30 160.12
C TYR A 125 13.48 54.45 161.44
N ARG A 126 13.80 55.69 161.83
CA ARG A 126 14.16 56.03 163.20
C ARG A 126 13.76 57.46 163.56
N LEU A 127 13.51 57.70 164.84
CA LEU A 127 13.50 59.02 165.45
C LEU A 127 14.73 59.15 166.37
N ARG A 128 15.54 60.17 166.14
CA ARG A 128 16.70 60.51 166.97
C ARG A 128 16.72 61.98 167.33
N GLN A 129 17.11 62.27 168.56
CA GLN A 129 17.54 63.60 168.95
C GLN A 129 19.00 63.77 168.54
N ILE A 130 19.36 64.92 167.95
CA ILE A 130 20.75 65.29 167.69
C ILE A 130 21.05 66.50 168.58
N GLN A 131 22.10 66.42 169.40
CA GLN A 131 22.52 67.48 170.32
C GLN A 131 24.03 67.67 170.20
N ASP A 132 24.50 68.89 169.91
CA ASP A 132 25.92 69.21 169.67
C ASP A 132 26.58 68.25 168.67
N GLY A 133 25.85 67.91 167.60
CA GLY A 133 26.25 66.94 166.57
C GLY A 133 26.19 65.45 166.98
N LYS A 134 25.88 65.13 168.24
CA LYS A 134 25.86 63.75 168.76
C LYS A 134 24.45 63.16 168.72
N PRO A 135 24.27 61.91 168.24
CA PRO A 135 22.96 61.26 168.19
C PRO A 135 22.58 60.61 169.53
N LYS A 136 21.38 60.93 170.02
CA LYS A 136 20.63 60.27 171.09
C LYS A 136 19.40 59.62 170.45
N TYR A 137 19.51 58.32 170.14
CA TYR A 137 18.43 57.54 169.53
C TYR A 137 17.24 57.42 170.48
N ILE A 138 16.03 57.67 169.98
CA ILE A 138 14.78 57.64 170.77
C ILE A 138 13.95 56.41 170.39
N SER A 139 13.86 56.10 169.10
CA SER A 139 13.34 54.82 168.61
C SER A 139 14.39 53.70 168.68
N GLY A 140 13.94 52.45 168.54
CA GLY A 140 14.81 51.28 168.36
C GLY A 140 15.74 51.00 169.54
N THR A 141 16.99 50.64 169.28
CA THR A 141 17.98 50.37 170.34
C THR A 141 19.31 51.08 170.08
N ARG A 142 20.13 51.21 171.14
CA ARG A 142 21.49 51.73 170.99
C ARG A 142 22.39 50.81 170.15
N SER A 143 22.16 49.49 170.14
CA SER A 143 22.96 48.54 169.35
C SER A 143 22.64 48.57 167.86
N ASN A 144 21.44 48.98 167.46
CA ASN A 144 21.03 49.06 166.06
C ASN A 144 20.97 50.50 165.50
N ASN A 145 21.58 51.47 166.20
CA ASN A 145 21.56 52.91 165.83
C ASN A 145 20.14 53.49 165.67
N GLY A 146 19.20 53.00 166.48
CA GLY A 146 17.82 53.47 166.57
C GLY A 146 16.85 52.96 165.51
N TRP A 147 17.32 52.15 164.55
CA TRP A 147 16.49 51.70 163.41
C TRP A 147 15.40 50.71 163.82
N VAL A 148 14.17 50.96 163.37
CA VAL A 148 13.00 50.08 163.53
C VAL A 148 12.48 49.70 162.14
N LYS A 149 12.16 48.43 161.90
CA LYS A 149 11.61 47.97 160.62
C LYS A 149 10.16 48.46 160.48
N ALA A 150 9.79 48.94 159.29
CA ALA A 150 8.41 49.24 158.93
C ALA A 150 8.11 48.56 157.58
N GLU A 151 7.14 47.64 157.56
CA GLU A 151 6.83 46.83 156.36
C GLU A 151 6.11 47.66 155.29
N ASN A 152 5.38 48.68 155.73
CA ASN A 152 4.72 49.69 154.92
C ASN A 152 5.70 50.68 154.24
N LEU A 153 7.00 50.71 154.59
CA LEU A 153 7.98 51.50 153.85
C LEU A 153 8.36 50.81 152.53
N LYS A 154 8.37 51.60 151.46
CA LYS A 154 8.83 51.27 150.11
C LYS A 154 10.37 51.36 150.00
N GLY A 155 10.91 50.84 148.89
CA GLY A 155 12.36 50.72 148.68
C GLY A 155 13.07 52.04 148.32
N ILE A 156 14.29 51.89 147.79
CA ILE A 156 14.99 52.99 147.13
C ILE A 156 14.28 53.36 145.81
N GLU A 157 14.42 54.63 145.42
CA GLU A 157 13.82 55.23 144.22
C GLU A 157 12.27 55.26 144.19
N GLU A 158 11.63 54.86 145.29
CA GLU A 158 10.19 55.02 145.55
C GLU A 158 9.92 56.14 146.56
N TYR A 159 8.82 56.90 146.38
CA TYR A 159 8.37 57.88 147.37
C TYR A 159 7.72 57.19 148.57
N ASN A 160 8.23 57.54 149.75
CA ASN A 160 7.67 57.22 151.04
C ASN A 160 7.03 58.47 151.64
N TYR A 161 5.71 58.42 151.85
CA TYR A 161 4.95 59.48 152.49
C TYR A 161 5.18 59.47 154.01
N LEU A 162 5.60 60.60 154.57
CA LEU A 162 5.72 60.86 156.00
C LEU A 162 4.63 61.85 156.40
N ASP A 163 3.82 61.49 157.39
CA ASP A 163 2.80 62.33 158.00
C ASP A 163 3.03 62.28 159.52
N ILE A 164 3.51 63.39 160.09
CA ILE A 164 4.01 63.47 161.47
C ILE A 164 3.13 64.45 162.24
N VAL A 165 2.44 63.99 163.28
CA VAL A 165 1.67 64.87 164.17
C VAL A 165 2.52 65.16 165.41
N VAL A 166 2.91 66.42 165.58
CA VAL A 166 3.69 66.92 166.71
C VAL A 166 2.77 67.60 167.71
N HIS A 167 2.85 67.21 168.99
CA HIS A 167 2.12 67.85 170.09
C HIS A 167 2.95 67.83 171.38
N GLN A 168 3.38 69.01 171.84
CA GLN A 168 4.13 69.23 173.10
C GLN A 168 5.36 68.32 173.27
N GLY A 169 6.10 68.09 172.18
CA GLY A 169 7.28 67.22 172.16
C GLY A 169 6.97 65.73 171.94
N SER A 170 5.70 65.33 171.88
CA SER A 170 5.29 64.03 171.31
C SER A 170 5.27 64.11 169.78
N PHE A 171 5.70 63.04 169.12
CA PHE A 171 5.76 62.87 167.67
C PHE A 171 5.06 61.55 167.30
N ASP A 172 3.78 61.62 166.91
CA ASP A 172 3.06 60.49 166.31
C ASP A 172 3.50 60.35 164.85
N ILE A 173 4.06 59.19 164.49
CA ILE A 173 4.62 58.91 163.16
C ILE A 173 3.65 58.05 162.35
N TYR A 174 3.27 58.53 161.17
CA TYR A 174 2.55 57.78 160.16
C TYR A 174 3.42 57.70 158.89
N LEU A 175 3.62 56.50 158.35
CA LEU A 175 4.44 56.24 157.15
C LEU A 175 3.56 55.54 156.11
N ASN A 176 3.55 56.01 154.86
CA ASN A 176 2.68 55.51 153.77
C ASN A 176 1.24 55.27 154.23
N TYR A 177 0.65 56.30 154.87
CA TYR A 177 -0.72 56.35 155.40
C TYR A 177 -1.04 55.42 156.59
N VAL A 178 -0.08 54.65 157.08
CA VAL A 178 -0.24 53.73 158.23
C VAL A 178 0.43 54.34 159.47
N TYR A 179 -0.27 54.32 160.62
CA TYR A 179 0.32 54.68 161.92
C TYR A 179 1.40 53.67 162.30
N VAL A 180 2.56 54.15 162.76
CA VAL A 180 3.70 53.30 163.08
C VAL A 180 4.02 53.32 164.58
N ASP A 181 4.29 54.49 165.16
CA ASP A 181 4.63 54.62 166.59
C ASP A 181 4.52 56.07 167.07
N SER A 182 4.72 56.32 168.37
CA SER A 182 4.77 57.67 168.97
C SER A 182 5.93 57.82 169.95
N TYR A 183 6.69 58.91 169.84
CA TYR A 183 7.87 59.17 170.68
C TYR A 183 7.82 60.54 171.34
N PHE A 184 8.33 60.63 172.56
CA PHE A 184 8.39 61.86 173.34
C PHE A 184 9.82 62.39 173.47
N VAL A 185 10.07 63.62 173.01
CA VAL A 185 11.34 64.34 173.14
C VAL A 185 11.05 65.68 173.88
N PRO A 186 11.11 65.71 175.22
CA PRO A 186 10.69 66.88 175.99
C PRO A 186 11.54 68.12 175.71
N ASP A 187 12.83 67.92 175.42
CA ASP A 187 13.84 68.98 175.32
C ASP A 187 13.60 69.94 174.13
N TYR A 188 13.02 69.44 173.03
CA TYR A 188 12.87 70.18 171.76
C TYR A 188 11.38 70.30 171.38
N GLN A 189 10.74 71.36 171.87
CA GLN A 189 9.28 71.59 171.80
C GLN A 189 8.80 72.30 170.53
N ASN A 190 9.62 73.19 169.98
CA ASN A 190 9.40 73.94 168.74
C ASN A 190 10.76 74.28 168.10
N GLY A 191 10.78 74.82 166.88
CA GLY A 191 12.02 75.19 166.18
C GLY A 191 11.91 75.17 164.65
N GLY A 192 13.03 75.27 163.95
CA GLY A 192 13.09 75.13 162.50
C GLY A 192 12.78 73.71 162.00
N MET A 193 12.28 73.60 160.77
CA MET A 193 12.29 72.34 160.03
C MET A 193 13.39 72.29 158.97
N GLY A 194 13.69 71.10 158.49
CA GLY A 194 14.59 70.86 157.38
C GLY A 194 14.53 69.43 156.88
N PHE A 195 15.48 69.08 156.03
CA PHE A 195 15.75 67.71 155.63
C PHE A 195 17.18 67.33 155.96
N ILE A 196 17.42 66.06 156.25
CA ILE A 196 18.76 65.48 156.39
C ILE A 196 18.98 64.43 155.31
N LEU A 197 20.17 64.42 154.72
CA LEU A 197 20.62 63.41 153.78
C LEU A 197 21.96 62.85 154.25
N SER A 198 22.06 61.53 154.35
CA SER A 198 23.32 60.86 154.70
C SER A 198 24.41 61.07 153.66
N GLY A 199 25.68 60.95 154.08
CA GLY A 199 26.82 61.01 153.17
C GLY A 199 26.73 60.08 151.94
N SER A 200 27.37 60.47 150.84
CA SER A 200 27.45 59.73 149.57
C SER A 200 26.10 59.20 149.07
N SER A 201 25.06 60.04 149.14
CA SER A 201 23.67 59.66 148.86
C SER A 201 22.93 60.71 148.05
N LYS A 202 21.83 60.27 147.42
CA LYS A 202 20.84 61.14 146.76
C LYS A 202 19.48 60.91 147.37
N ALA A 203 18.64 61.95 147.39
CA ALA A 203 17.23 61.85 147.71
C ALA A 203 16.45 62.95 147.01
N ARG A 204 15.12 62.80 147.00
CA ARG A 204 14.18 63.82 146.56
C ARG A 204 13.09 64.06 147.58
N VAL A 205 12.58 65.29 147.60
CA VAL A 205 11.38 65.68 148.34
C VAL A 205 10.37 66.23 147.35
N ASP A 206 9.19 65.61 147.30
CA ASP A 206 8.06 65.96 146.42
C ASP A 206 7.37 67.24 146.92
N PHE A 207 7.02 67.28 148.21
CA PHE A 207 6.49 68.48 148.87
C PHE A 207 6.81 68.52 150.37
N ALA A 208 6.61 69.68 150.99
CA ALA A 208 6.72 69.89 152.43
C ALA A 208 5.59 70.81 152.92
N PHE A 209 4.52 70.22 153.45
CA PHE A 209 3.35 70.94 153.95
C PHE A 209 3.25 70.88 155.47
N ILE A 210 2.81 71.96 156.09
CA ILE A 210 2.60 72.03 157.54
C ILE A 210 1.24 72.63 157.85
N TYR A 211 0.52 71.96 158.74
CA TYR A 211 -0.82 72.29 159.18
C TYR A 211 -0.77 72.63 160.66
N LYS A 212 -1.36 73.76 161.08
CA LYS A 212 -1.71 73.98 162.48
C LYS A 212 -3.11 73.44 162.76
N GLN A 213 -3.42 73.30 164.04
CA GLN A 213 -4.79 73.08 164.48
C GLN A 213 -5.66 74.26 164.05
N GLY A 214 -6.77 73.99 163.38
CA GLY A 214 -7.78 74.99 163.01
C GLY A 214 -9.10 74.77 163.73
N GLU A 215 -10.07 75.60 163.39
CA GLU A 215 -11.42 75.56 163.96
C GLU A 215 -12.24 74.40 163.35
N ALA A 216 -13.26 73.96 164.10
CA ALA A 216 -14.08 72.81 163.71
C ALA A 216 -15.09 73.22 162.62
N VAL A 217 -15.02 72.55 161.47
CA VAL A 217 -15.97 72.71 160.36
C VAL A 217 -17.34 72.14 160.77
N SER A 218 -18.43 72.79 160.34
CA SER A 218 -19.78 72.51 160.83
C SER A 218 -20.42 71.28 160.17
N PHE A 219 -21.42 70.71 160.84
CA PHE A 219 -22.13 69.50 160.39
C PHE A 219 -22.96 69.70 159.10
N GLU A 220 -23.27 70.96 158.75
CA GLU A 220 -24.17 71.31 157.63
C GLU A 220 -23.43 71.45 156.28
N GLU A 221 -22.14 71.81 156.32
CA GLU A 221 -21.25 71.71 155.15
C GLU A 221 -20.90 70.25 154.83
N PHE A 222 -20.88 69.37 155.84
CA PHE A 222 -20.53 67.96 155.68
C PHE A 222 -21.56 67.17 154.87
N THR A 223 -22.86 67.37 155.10
CA THR A 223 -23.91 66.71 154.29
C THR A 223 -23.93 67.23 152.85
N THR A 224 -23.92 68.55 152.67
CA THR A 224 -23.98 69.21 151.37
C THR A 224 -22.77 68.87 150.48
N THR A 225 -21.59 68.74 151.07
CA THR A 225 -20.36 68.37 150.33
C THR A 225 -20.33 66.88 149.99
N ASN A 226 -20.74 65.98 150.90
CA ASN A 226 -20.76 64.54 150.60
C ASN A 226 -21.82 64.16 149.56
N GLN A 227 -22.98 64.82 149.52
CA GLN A 227 -23.97 64.55 148.49
C GLN A 227 -23.47 64.99 147.10
N ARG A 228 -22.84 66.17 147.01
CA ARG A 228 -22.16 66.62 145.78
C ARG A 228 -20.97 65.75 145.40
N LEU A 229 -20.26 65.17 146.37
CA LEU A 229 -19.19 64.21 146.11
C LEU A 229 -19.77 62.93 145.50
N LEU A 230 -20.89 62.41 146.01
CA LEU A 230 -21.56 61.23 145.46
C LEU A 230 -22.07 61.48 144.02
N GLU A 231 -22.68 62.64 143.77
CA GLU A 231 -23.11 63.07 142.43
C GLU A 231 -21.93 63.25 141.46
N VAL A 232 -20.78 63.72 141.94
CA VAL A 232 -19.53 63.83 141.16
C VAL A 232 -18.86 62.48 140.95
N GLU A 233 -18.87 61.57 141.91
CA GLU A 233 -18.34 60.20 141.76
C GLU A 233 -19.19 59.35 140.82
N GLU A 234 -20.52 59.49 140.86
CA GLU A 234 -21.43 58.87 139.89
C GLU A 234 -21.24 59.48 138.48
N SER A 235 -21.13 60.81 138.39
CA SER A 235 -20.82 61.49 137.13
C SER A 235 -19.46 61.08 136.56
N LEU A 236 -18.43 60.94 137.41
CA LEU A 236 -17.09 60.53 137.02
C LEU A 236 -17.04 59.06 136.59
N ARG A 237 -17.75 58.16 137.30
CA ARG A 237 -17.96 56.77 136.85
C ARG A 237 -18.60 56.74 135.47
N LYS A 238 -19.69 57.49 135.29
CA LYS A 238 -20.40 57.57 134.01
C LYS A 238 -19.52 58.11 132.89
N LEU A 239 -18.70 59.12 133.16
CA LEU A 239 -17.74 59.69 132.21
C LEU A 239 -16.58 58.72 131.89
N ILE A 240 -16.16 57.89 132.84
CA ILE A 240 -15.16 56.83 132.64
C ILE A 240 -15.74 55.70 131.78
N ASP A 241 -16.97 55.24 132.06
CA ASP A 241 -17.64 54.22 131.26
C ASP A 241 -17.96 54.71 129.84
N GLU A 242 -18.34 55.99 129.69
CA GLU A 242 -18.52 56.67 128.42
C GLU A 242 -17.19 56.82 127.67
N LYS A 243 -16.09 57.24 128.33
CA LYS A 243 -14.74 57.27 127.77
C LYS A 243 -14.28 55.90 127.28
N ASN A 244 -14.52 54.84 128.07
CA ASN A 244 -14.15 53.47 127.71
C ASN A 244 -15.00 52.95 126.53
N THR A 245 -16.26 53.38 126.44
CA THR A 245 -17.14 53.07 125.31
C THR A 245 -16.70 53.80 124.05
N LEU A 246 -16.32 55.08 124.13
CA LEU A 246 -15.73 55.83 123.01
C LEU A 246 -14.39 55.22 122.56
N GLU A 247 -13.54 54.78 123.48
CA GLU A 247 -12.24 54.17 123.17
C GLU A 247 -12.41 52.81 122.45
N ASN A 248 -13.36 51.98 122.89
CA ASN A 248 -13.74 50.76 122.16
C ASN A 248 -14.36 51.08 120.79
N ASN A 249 -15.25 52.07 120.69
CA ASN A 249 -15.83 52.48 119.41
C ASN A 249 -14.78 53.04 118.43
N TYR A 250 -13.80 53.79 118.93
CA TYR A 250 -12.67 54.29 118.16
C TYR A 250 -11.81 53.13 117.63
N ASN A 251 -11.45 52.16 118.48
CA ASN A 251 -10.69 50.98 118.07
C ASN A 251 -11.45 50.15 117.02
N ASN A 252 -12.75 49.91 117.23
CA ASN A 252 -13.62 49.25 116.24
C ASN A 252 -13.63 50.02 114.90
N SER A 253 -13.74 51.35 114.93
CA SER A 253 -13.69 52.20 113.72
C SER A 253 -12.32 52.17 113.03
N VAL A 254 -11.22 52.01 113.78
CA VAL A 254 -9.87 51.83 113.22
C VAL A 254 -9.73 50.46 112.56
N ASP A 255 -10.23 49.39 113.17
CA ASP A 255 -10.24 48.04 112.57
C ASP A 255 -11.12 47.98 111.32
N GLU A 256 -12.30 48.62 111.33
CA GLU A 256 -13.13 48.80 110.13
C GLU A 256 -12.39 49.60 109.04
N LEU A 257 -11.68 50.67 109.39
CA LEU A 257 -10.90 51.47 108.45
C LEU A 257 -9.72 50.67 107.84
N ILE A 258 -9.05 49.83 108.64
CA ILE A 258 -8.01 48.91 108.17
C ILE A 258 -8.61 47.87 107.21
N LEU A 259 -9.78 47.30 107.54
CA LEU A 259 -10.49 46.35 106.68
C LEU A 259 -10.92 46.99 105.35
N VAL A 260 -11.43 48.23 105.38
CA VAL A 260 -11.77 49.00 104.16
C VAL A 260 -10.52 49.32 103.35
N LYS A 261 -9.42 49.71 103.98
CA LYS A 261 -8.14 50.00 103.30
C LYS A 261 -7.57 48.76 102.60
N ASN A 262 -7.63 47.59 103.24
CA ASN A 262 -7.18 46.34 102.62
C ASN A 262 -8.05 45.97 101.41
N LYS A 263 -9.39 46.08 101.54
CA LYS A 263 -10.32 45.87 100.41
C LYS A 263 -10.12 46.87 99.27
N LEU A 264 -9.72 48.11 99.56
CA LEU A 264 -9.37 49.09 98.55
C LEU A 264 -8.12 48.68 97.77
N ALA A 265 -7.04 48.26 98.46
CA ALA A 265 -5.84 47.76 97.82
C ALA A 265 -6.08 46.47 96.99
N GLU A 266 -6.97 45.59 97.44
CA GLU A 266 -7.44 44.44 96.64
C GLU A 266 -8.19 44.89 95.38
N ALA A 267 -9.07 45.90 95.49
CA ALA A 267 -9.80 46.45 94.35
C ALA A 267 -8.89 47.20 93.35
N GLU A 268 -7.87 47.92 93.83
CA GLU A 268 -6.83 48.55 93.01
C GLU A 268 -6.04 47.49 92.23
N GLY A 269 -5.56 46.43 92.90
CA GLY A 269 -4.85 45.32 92.23
C GLY A 269 -5.71 44.56 91.22
N LEU A 270 -7.01 44.39 91.49
CA LEU A 270 -7.97 43.84 90.52
C LEU A 270 -8.20 44.77 89.32
N THR A 271 -8.17 46.09 89.54
CA THR A 271 -8.31 47.09 88.47
C THR A 271 -7.09 47.08 87.55
N ASP A 272 -5.88 47.00 88.10
CA ASP A 272 -4.65 46.87 87.30
C ASP A 272 -4.61 45.56 86.51
N ALA A 273 -5.00 44.43 87.12
CA ALA A 273 -5.12 43.16 86.43
C ALA A 273 -6.14 43.21 85.27
N LEU A 274 -7.28 43.88 85.47
CA LEU A 274 -8.29 44.08 84.44
C LEU A 274 -7.79 45.00 83.31
N ASN A 275 -7.08 46.09 83.63
CA ASN A 275 -6.46 46.97 82.65
C ASN A 275 -5.42 46.24 81.78
N ILE A 276 -4.62 45.34 82.36
CA ILE A 276 -3.69 44.48 81.61
C ILE A 276 -4.45 43.55 80.66
N GLN A 277 -5.56 42.94 81.10
CA GLN A 277 -6.40 42.11 80.24
C GLN A 277 -7.06 42.89 79.10
N ILE A 278 -7.57 44.10 79.38
CA ILE A 278 -8.14 45.00 78.36
C ILE A 278 -7.09 45.38 77.32
N ASN A 279 -5.88 45.78 77.73
CA ASN A 279 -4.80 46.12 76.81
C ASN A 279 -4.36 44.91 75.94
N SER A 280 -4.33 43.71 76.52
CA SER A 280 -4.05 42.47 75.77
C SER A 280 -5.15 42.16 74.75
N ALA A 281 -6.43 42.28 75.12
CA ALA A 281 -7.55 42.10 74.22
C ALA A 281 -7.58 43.17 73.10
N GLN A 282 -7.21 44.41 73.41
CA GLN A 282 -7.10 45.50 72.43
C GLN A 282 -6.01 45.23 71.39
N SER A 283 -4.86 44.66 71.79
CA SER A 283 -3.81 44.22 70.85
C SER A 283 -4.35 43.12 69.92
N LEU A 284 -4.93 42.06 70.49
CA LEU A 284 -5.48 40.93 69.72
C LEU A 284 -6.58 41.37 68.73
N LEU A 285 -7.39 42.38 69.10
CA LEU A 285 -8.39 42.97 68.21
C LEU A 285 -7.74 43.74 67.05
N ASN A 286 -6.67 44.49 67.30
CA ASN A 286 -5.93 45.20 66.25
C ASN A 286 -5.25 44.20 65.29
N ASP A 287 -4.61 43.16 65.83
CA ASP A 287 -3.95 42.10 65.05
C ASP A 287 -4.96 41.34 64.17
N LEU A 288 -6.15 41.04 64.72
CA LEU A 288 -7.25 40.41 63.98
C LEU A 288 -7.80 41.34 62.87
N ASN A 289 -8.01 42.62 63.16
CA ASN A 289 -8.46 43.60 62.16
C ASN A 289 -7.46 43.76 61.01
N ALA A 290 -6.15 43.74 61.30
CA ALA A 290 -5.11 43.76 60.28
C ALA A 290 -5.17 42.51 59.37
N SER A 291 -5.33 41.32 59.95
CA SER A 291 -5.46 40.09 59.14
C SER A 291 -6.81 39.96 58.41
N ILE A 292 -7.86 40.65 58.87
CA ILE A 292 -9.11 40.81 58.09
C ILE A 292 -8.86 41.70 56.87
N SER A 293 -8.24 42.88 57.06
CA SER A 293 -7.91 43.79 55.94
C SER A 293 -7.03 43.13 54.88
N GLU A 294 -6.02 42.35 55.30
CA GLU A 294 -5.19 41.55 54.40
C GLU A 294 -6.02 40.53 53.60
N LYS A 295 -7.01 39.89 54.22
CA LYS A 295 -7.88 38.91 53.54
C LYS A 295 -8.85 39.57 52.58
N ASP A 296 -9.39 40.74 52.92
CA ASP A 296 -10.27 41.50 52.05
C ASP A 296 -9.53 41.99 50.79
N GLU A 297 -8.30 42.50 50.91
CA GLU A 297 -7.44 42.83 49.75
C GLU A 297 -7.16 41.61 48.86
N ASN A 298 -6.88 40.44 49.45
CA ASN A 298 -6.70 39.20 48.71
C ASN A 298 -8.00 38.75 48.00
N ILE A 299 -9.16 38.94 48.64
CA ILE A 299 -10.47 38.63 48.05
C ILE A 299 -10.77 39.56 46.86
N GLU A 300 -10.48 40.86 46.97
CA GLU A 300 -10.64 41.80 45.84
C GLU A 300 -9.76 41.42 44.65
N SER A 301 -8.50 41.00 44.89
CA SER A 301 -7.63 40.51 43.82
C SER A 301 -8.20 39.25 43.15
N LEU A 302 -8.67 38.28 43.94
CA LEU A 302 -9.28 37.05 43.40
C LEU A 302 -10.59 37.31 42.62
N ILE A 303 -11.39 38.29 43.04
CA ILE A 303 -12.59 38.73 42.30
C ILE A 303 -12.19 39.33 40.94
N LYS A 304 -11.15 40.18 40.92
CA LYS A 304 -10.61 40.79 39.70
C LYS A 304 -10.05 39.73 38.74
N ASP A 305 -9.32 38.75 39.25
CA ASP A 305 -8.73 37.69 38.43
C ASP A 305 -9.78 36.71 37.90
N ASN A 306 -10.79 36.35 38.69
CA ASN A 306 -11.96 35.60 38.19
C ASN A 306 -12.67 36.34 37.06
N LYS A 307 -12.89 37.66 37.18
CA LYS A 307 -13.51 38.47 36.12
C LYS A 307 -12.66 38.53 34.85
N ASN A 308 -11.33 38.53 34.97
CA ASN A 308 -10.43 38.42 33.82
C ASN A 308 -10.58 37.05 33.14
N LEU A 309 -10.67 35.97 33.90
CA LEU A 309 -10.89 34.62 33.38
C LEU A 309 -12.26 34.48 32.68
N GLU A 310 -13.33 35.08 33.21
CA GLU A 310 -14.66 35.11 32.57
C GLU A 310 -14.63 35.79 31.19
N ASN A 311 -13.89 36.90 31.05
CA ASN A 311 -13.69 37.57 29.77
C ASN A 311 -12.94 36.66 28.78
N THR A 312 -11.81 36.05 29.20
CA THR A 312 -11.02 35.15 28.35
C THR A 312 -11.80 33.88 27.96
N ILE A 313 -12.66 33.34 28.83
CA ILE A 313 -13.57 32.24 28.50
C ILE A 313 -14.56 32.66 27.41
N SER A 314 -15.09 33.88 27.50
CA SER A 314 -16.03 34.44 26.50
C SER A 314 -15.36 34.66 25.15
N GLU A 315 -14.13 35.19 25.12
CA GLU A 315 -13.32 35.33 23.90
C GLU A 315 -13.02 33.98 23.25
N HIS A 316 -12.63 32.98 24.05
CA HIS A 316 -12.41 31.61 23.56
C HIS A 316 -13.69 30.97 23.00
N ALA A 317 -14.86 31.21 23.62
CA ALA A 317 -16.14 30.73 23.10
C ALA A 317 -16.49 31.32 21.72
N GLU A 318 -16.24 32.61 21.50
CA GLU A 318 -16.36 33.23 20.17
C GLU A 318 -15.41 32.61 19.15
N ILE A 319 -14.15 32.37 19.53
CA ILE A 319 -13.13 31.77 18.65
C ILE A 319 -13.53 30.33 18.27
N ILE A 320 -14.08 29.55 19.20
CA ILE A 320 -14.61 28.20 18.95
C ILE A 320 -15.78 28.27 17.95
N ASN A 321 -16.74 29.18 18.15
CA ASN A 321 -17.88 29.34 17.23
C ASN A 321 -17.43 29.69 15.80
N LYS A 322 -16.51 30.65 15.66
CA LYS A 322 -15.91 31.05 14.36
C LYS A 322 -15.14 29.90 13.70
N ARG A 323 -14.47 29.05 14.48
CA ARG A 323 -13.79 27.83 13.97
C ARG A 323 -14.79 26.77 13.51
N ASN A 324 -15.87 26.53 14.26
CA ASN A 324 -16.90 25.55 13.90
C ASN A 324 -17.61 25.92 12.60
N GLN A 325 -17.94 27.21 12.40
CA GLN A 325 -18.48 27.71 11.12
C GLN A 325 -17.49 27.53 9.95
N SER A 326 -16.19 27.65 10.20
CA SER A 326 -15.16 27.37 9.17
C SER A 326 -15.10 25.87 8.82
N ILE A 327 -15.19 25.00 9.82
CA ILE A 327 -15.23 23.53 9.64
C ILE A 327 -16.46 23.13 8.81
N GLU A 328 -17.66 23.59 9.17
CA GLU A 328 -18.90 23.27 8.44
C GLU A 328 -18.84 23.68 6.95
N ASN A 329 -18.20 24.80 6.64
CA ASN A 329 -17.97 25.26 5.26
C ASN A 329 -16.91 24.42 4.53
N LEU A 330 -15.88 23.95 5.21
CA LEU A 330 -14.87 23.03 4.66
C LEU A 330 -15.47 21.65 4.40
N GLU A 331 -16.32 21.14 5.30
CA GLU A 331 -17.03 19.86 5.15
C GLU A 331 -17.93 19.87 3.92
N LYS A 332 -18.78 20.90 3.77
CA LYS A 332 -19.62 21.10 2.56
C LYS A 332 -18.78 21.09 1.28
N LYS A 333 -17.68 21.85 1.26
CA LYS A 333 -16.79 21.91 0.09
C LYS A 333 -16.06 20.59 -0.18
N ASN A 334 -15.76 19.81 0.85
CA ASN A 334 -15.18 18.48 0.70
C ASN A 334 -16.21 17.48 0.12
N THR A 335 -17.50 17.59 0.49
CA THR A 335 -18.59 16.85 -0.15
C THR A 335 -18.78 17.23 -1.62
N GLU A 336 -18.75 18.53 -1.95
CA GLU A 336 -18.79 19.00 -3.35
C GLU A 336 -17.62 18.42 -4.17
N LEU A 337 -16.40 18.45 -3.63
CA LEU A 337 -15.22 17.90 -4.29
C LEU A 337 -15.30 16.37 -4.47
N SER A 338 -15.85 15.64 -3.49
CA SER A 338 -16.08 14.19 -3.62
C SER A 338 -17.08 13.87 -4.73
N ASN A 339 -18.22 14.56 -4.75
CA ASN A 339 -19.24 14.36 -5.79
C ASN A 339 -18.69 14.66 -7.20
N ASN A 340 -17.88 15.71 -7.35
CA ASN A 340 -17.23 16.04 -8.61
C ASN A 340 -16.19 14.98 -9.02
N LEU A 341 -15.42 14.42 -8.06
CA LEU A 341 -14.48 13.33 -8.31
C LEU A 341 -15.21 12.09 -8.83
N ASP A 342 -16.34 11.72 -8.23
CA ASP A 342 -17.13 10.55 -8.63
C ASP A 342 -17.74 10.72 -10.04
N ILE A 343 -18.19 11.94 -10.39
CA ILE A 343 -18.65 12.28 -11.75
C ILE A 343 -17.50 12.13 -12.75
N THR A 344 -16.34 12.73 -12.50
CA THR A 344 -15.18 12.65 -13.41
C THR A 344 -14.64 11.21 -13.52
N ASN A 345 -14.70 10.41 -12.46
CA ASN A 345 -14.37 8.98 -12.52
C ASN A 345 -15.34 8.21 -13.43
N ALA A 346 -16.65 8.51 -13.39
CA ALA A 346 -17.63 7.91 -14.30
C ALA A 346 -17.42 8.33 -15.76
N GLU A 347 -17.09 9.60 -16.02
CA GLU A 347 -16.73 10.10 -17.36
C GLU A 347 -15.48 9.39 -17.91
N ILE A 348 -14.44 9.22 -17.09
CA ILE A 348 -13.22 8.48 -17.44
C ILE A 348 -13.53 7.01 -17.75
N LEU A 349 -14.41 6.36 -17.00
CA LEU A 349 -14.83 4.98 -17.29
C LEU A 349 -15.58 4.87 -18.63
N SER A 350 -16.45 5.83 -18.96
CA SER A 350 -17.12 5.88 -20.27
C SER A 350 -16.12 6.06 -21.42
N LEU A 351 -15.23 7.07 -21.30
CA LEU A 351 -14.22 7.37 -22.33
C LEU A 351 -13.26 6.18 -22.58
N ASN A 352 -12.90 5.43 -21.53
CA ASN A 352 -12.09 4.21 -21.69
C ASN A 352 -12.86 3.08 -22.39
N SER A 353 -14.18 2.97 -22.18
CA SER A 353 -15.04 2.03 -22.92
C SER A 353 -15.10 2.39 -24.41
N ASP A 354 -15.36 3.67 -24.72
CA ASP A 354 -15.43 4.17 -26.10
C ASP A 354 -14.09 4.04 -26.84
N LEU A 355 -12.97 4.27 -26.14
CA LEU A 355 -11.63 4.03 -26.67
C LEU A 355 -11.37 2.54 -26.94
N SER A 356 -11.78 1.64 -26.03
CA SER A 356 -11.64 0.20 -26.21
C SER A 356 -12.46 -0.32 -27.40
N ASN A 357 -13.68 0.20 -27.58
CA ASN A 357 -14.52 -0.06 -28.76
C ASN A 357 -13.85 0.44 -30.04
N SER A 358 -13.31 1.66 -30.03
CA SER A 358 -12.64 2.28 -31.17
C SER A 358 -11.37 1.52 -31.60
N ILE A 359 -10.56 1.04 -30.64
CA ILE A 359 -9.41 0.17 -30.91
C ILE A 359 -9.89 -1.15 -31.56
N SER A 360 -10.92 -1.78 -30.97
CA SER A 360 -11.49 -3.04 -31.48
C SER A 360 -12.11 -2.94 -32.88
N GLU A 361 -12.53 -1.74 -33.31
CA GLU A 361 -12.95 -1.47 -34.68
C GLU A 361 -11.75 -1.24 -35.62
N ASN A 362 -10.73 -0.49 -35.17
CA ASN A 362 -9.51 -0.24 -35.93
C ASN A 362 -8.72 -1.53 -36.22
N ASP A 363 -8.70 -2.49 -35.30
CA ASP A 363 -8.12 -3.83 -35.52
C ASP A 363 -8.85 -4.60 -36.63
N LYS A 364 -10.19 -4.57 -36.66
CA LYS A 364 -11.00 -5.19 -37.73
C LYS A 364 -10.75 -4.51 -39.08
N LEU A 365 -10.65 -3.19 -39.10
CA LEU A 365 -10.32 -2.41 -40.31
C LEU A 365 -8.90 -2.75 -40.81
N THR A 366 -7.93 -2.89 -39.90
CA THR A 366 -6.56 -3.30 -40.21
C THR A 366 -6.52 -4.72 -40.80
N GLN A 367 -7.24 -5.68 -40.21
CA GLN A 367 -7.36 -7.04 -40.74
C GLN A 367 -8.04 -7.07 -42.13
N SER A 368 -9.08 -6.26 -42.34
CA SER A 368 -9.72 -6.07 -43.64
C SER A 368 -8.78 -5.44 -44.68
N SER A 369 -7.94 -4.49 -44.27
CA SER A 369 -6.94 -3.86 -45.14
C SER A 369 -5.86 -4.86 -45.57
N ASN A 370 -5.32 -5.64 -44.63
CA ASN A 370 -4.28 -6.64 -44.90
C ASN A 370 -4.78 -7.72 -45.88
N SER A 371 -5.96 -8.30 -45.63
CA SER A 371 -6.56 -9.30 -46.53
C SER A 371 -6.84 -8.77 -47.95
N LYS A 372 -7.18 -7.47 -48.10
CA LYS A 372 -7.28 -6.81 -49.41
C LYS A 372 -5.90 -6.61 -50.07
N SER A 373 -4.88 -6.29 -49.28
CA SER A 373 -3.49 -6.19 -49.75
C SER A 373 -2.99 -7.54 -50.31
N ASP A 374 -3.23 -8.63 -49.58
CA ASP A 374 -2.89 -10.00 -50.01
C ASP A 374 -3.63 -10.39 -51.30
N ALA A 375 -4.92 -10.04 -51.41
CA ALA A 375 -5.68 -10.23 -52.64
C ALA A 375 -5.08 -9.44 -53.84
N ILE A 376 -4.62 -8.20 -53.62
CA ILE A 376 -3.93 -7.40 -54.65
C ILE A 376 -2.58 -8.00 -55.04
N VAL A 377 -1.82 -8.56 -54.09
CA VAL A 377 -0.55 -9.28 -54.37
C VAL A 377 -0.80 -10.52 -55.22
N ASN A 378 -1.83 -11.31 -54.89
CA ASN A 378 -2.23 -12.48 -55.68
C ASN A 378 -2.69 -12.10 -57.09
N LEU A 379 -3.55 -11.09 -57.23
CA LEU A 379 -3.99 -10.60 -58.54
C LEU A 379 -2.82 -10.09 -59.42
N LYS A 380 -1.84 -9.40 -58.83
CA LYS A 380 -0.59 -9.01 -59.52
C LYS A 380 0.24 -10.23 -59.97
N SER A 381 0.29 -11.28 -59.15
CA SER A 381 0.96 -12.54 -59.51
C SER A 381 0.30 -13.22 -60.70
N ASP A 382 -1.03 -13.28 -60.74
CA ASP A 382 -1.78 -13.87 -61.86
C ASP A 382 -1.73 -13.00 -63.13
N LEU A 383 -1.71 -11.67 -63.00
CA LEU A 383 -1.48 -10.76 -64.12
C LEU A 383 -0.10 -11.02 -64.77
N ASN A 384 0.96 -11.10 -63.97
CA ASN A 384 2.32 -11.42 -64.45
C ASN A 384 2.38 -12.79 -65.15
N LYS A 385 1.68 -13.81 -64.65
CA LYS A 385 1.57 -15.12 -65.33
C LYS A 385 0.90 -14.98 -66.70
N LYS A 386 -0.17 -14.19 -66.80
CA LYS A 386 -0.88 -13.93 -68.05
C LYS A 386 -0.04 -13.12 -69.05
N ASP A 387 0.74 -12.14 -68.60
CA ASP A 387 1.69 -11.43 -69.48
C ASP A 387 2.80 -12.34 -70.02
N ILE A 388 3.31 -13.28 -69.20
CA ILE A 388 4.27 -14.30 -69.67
C ILE A 388 3.62 -15.21 -70.73
N GLU A 389 2.38 -15.64 -70.50
CA GLU A 389 1.61 -16.46 -71.45
C GLU A 389 1.32 -15.73 -72.77
N ILE A 390 0.88 -14.46 -72.70
CA ILE A 390 0.68 -13.59 -73.86
C ILE A 390 1.98 -13.42 -74.65
N ASN A 391 3.12 -13.22 -73.98
CA ASN A 391 4.41 -13.07 -74.65
C ASN A 391 4.93 -14.38 -75.26
N LYS A 392 4.58 -15.54 -74.68
CA LYS A 392 4.80 -16.86 -75.31
C LYS A 392 3.96 -17.03 -76.58
N LEU A 393 2.66 -16.72 -76.51
CA LEU A 393 1.74 -16.81 -77.64
C LEU A 393 2.15 -15.86 -78.78
N LYS A 394 2.53 -14.61 -78.47
CA LYS A 394 3.10 -13.66 -79.46
C LYS A 394 4.29 -14.26 -80.21
N LYS A 395 5.25 -14.87 -79.50
CA LYS A 395 6.41 -15.52 -80.14
C LYS A 395 5.99 -16.68 -81.06
N GLN A 396 5.04 -17.52 -80.64
CA GLN A 396 4.52 -18.60 -81.49
C GLN A 396 3.86 -18.05 -82.76
N VAL A 397 3.05 -17.00 -82.65
CA VAL A 397 2.43 -16.32 -83.81
C VAL A 397 3.50 -15.74 -84.76
N SER A 398 4.57 -15.14 -84.25
CA SER A 398 5.69 -14.67 -85.08
C SER A 398 6.42 -15.81 -85.79
N SER A 399 6.62 -16.96 -85.14
CA SER A 399 7.22 -18.15 -85.75
C SER A 399 6.34 -18.71 -86.86
N SER A 400 5.05 -18.97 -86.60
CA SER A 400 4.12 -19.50 -87.61
C SER A 400 3.88 -18.53 -88.77
N SER A 401 3.89 -17.21 -88.52
CA SER A 401 3.84 -16.19 -89.59
C SER A 401 5.08 -16.26 -90.51
N SER A 402 6.26 -16.49 -89.94
CA SER A 402 7.49 -16.69 -90.70
C SER A 402 7.48 -18.00 -91.50
N GLU A 403 6.93 -19.07 -90.92
CA GLU A 403 6.75 -20.37 -91.57
C GLU A 403 5.76 -20.30 -92.75
N ILE A 404 4.63 -19.61 -92.57
CA ILE A 404 3.67 -19.32 -93.65
C ILE A 404 4.35 -18.56 -94.80
N LYS A 405 5.18 -17.55 -94.50
CA LYS A 405 5.93 -16.80 -95.53
C LYS A 405 6.93 -17.68 -96.29
N ASN A 406 7.57 -18.63 -95.61
CA ASN A 406 8.45 -19.61 -96.26
C ASN A 406 7.65 -20.55 -97.17
N LEU A 407 6.51 -21.08 -96.70
CA LEU A 407 5.63 -21.94 -97.49
C LEU A 407 5.07 -21.22 -98.72
N GLN A 408 4.67 -19.95 -98.60
CA GLN A 408 4.28 -19.10 -99.73
C GLN A 408 5.40 -18.97 -100.77
N SER A 409 6.65 -18.77 -100.31
CA SER A 409 7.82 -18.67 -101.19
C SER A 409 8.11 -19.99 -101.91
N SER A 410 7.93 -21.14 -101.24
CA SER A 410 8.02 -22.47 -101.86
C SER A 410 6.91 -22.71 -102.88
N ILE A 411 5.67 -22.28 -102.62
CA ILE A 411 4.55 -22.36 -103.58
C ILE A 411 4.90 -21.60 -104.86
N SER A 412 5.36 -20.35 -104.78
CA SER A 412 5.73 -19.59 -105.98
C SER A 412 6.91 -20.17 -106.76
N SER A 413 7.82 -20.88 -106.09
CA SER A 413 8.88 -21.65 -106.76
C SER A 413 8.34 -22.88 -107.50
N LEU A 414 7.34 -23.56 -106.94
CA LEU A 414 6.64 -24.68 -107.60
C LEU A 414 5.77 -24.20 -108.77
N GLU A 415 5.05 -23.07 -108.64
CA GLU A 415 4.29 -22.44 -109.72
C GLU A 415 5.19 -22.08 -110.90
N ALA A 416 6.35 -21.46 -110.65
CA ALA A 416 7.35 -21.18 -111.69
C ALA A 416 7.89 -22.47 -112.36
N THR A 417 8.06 -23.54 -111.58
CA THR A 417 8.49 -24.85 -112.10
C THR A 417 7.42 -25.49 -112.98
N ILE A 418 6.14 -25.44 -112.56
CA ILE A 418 4.99 -25.92 -113.35
C ILE A 418 4.90 -25.16 -114.67
N ASN A 419 5.03 -23.83 -114.66
CA ASN A 419 5.02 -23.02 -115.87
C ASN A 419 6.20 -23.37 -116.82
N SER A 420 7.40 -23.64 -116.29
CA SER A 420 8.53 -24.13 -117.08
C SER A 420 8.29 -25.53 -117.68
N LEU A 421 7.63 -26.42 -116.95
CA LEU A 421 7.25 -27.76 -117.45
C LEU A 421 6.16 -27.68 -118.52
N ASN A 422 5.15 -26.83 -118.34
CA ASN A 422 4.11 -26.60 -119.34
C ASN A 422 4.70 -26.08 -120.67
N GLY A 423 5.61 -25.09 -120.61
CA GLY A 423 6.32 -24.63 -121.81
C GLY A 423 7.19 -25.72 -122.47
N LYS A 424 7.77 -26.65 -121.70
CA LYS A 424 8.47 -27.82 -122.27
C LYS A 424 7.51 -28.82 -122.92
N ILE A 425 6.32 -29.01 -122.37
CA ILE A 425 5.26 -29.86 -122.94
C ILE A 425 4.74 -29.26 -124.25
N GLU A 426 4.47 -27.95 -124.29
CA GLU A 426 4.06 -27.22 -125.51
C GLU A 426 5.09 -27.35 -126.63
N ASN A 427 6.38 -27.14 -126.31
CA ASN A 427 7.47 -27.36 -127.28
C ASN A 427 7.50 -28.82 -127.78
N LYS A 428 7.27 -29.81 -126.92
CA LYS A 428 7.19 -31.23 -127.32
C LYS A 428 5.94 -31.56 -128.14
N GLN A 429 4.82 -30.87 -127.92
CA GLN A 429 3.63 -30.98 -128.78
C GLN A 429 3.90 -30.39 -130.17
N ASN A 430 4.63 -29.28 -130.25
CA ASN A 430 5.08 -28.69 -131.53
C ASN A 430 6.08 -29.59 -132.28
N ASP A 431 7.02 -30.24 -131.56
CA ASP A 431 7.90 -31.27 -132.13
C ASP A 431 7.08 -32.44 -132.73
N ILE A 432 6.08 -32.94 -131.98
CA ILE A 432 5.21 -34.04 -132.41
C ILE A 432 4.39 -33.64 -133.65
N ALA A 433 3.74 -32.48 -133.66
CA ALA A 433 2.99 -31.99 -134.81
C ALA A 433 3.88 -31.81 -136.07
N THR A 434 5.14 -31.43 -135.88
CA THR A 434 6.15 -31.36 -136.95
C THR A 434 6.53 -32.76 -137.46
N LEU A 435 6.69 -33.73 -136.56
CA LEU A 435 6.95 -35.12 -136.92
C LEU A 435 5.75 -35.77 -137.64
N ASP A 436 4.52 -35.60 -137.16
CA ASP A 436 3.30 -36.09 -137.79
C ASP A 436 3.09 -35.50 -139.19
N SER A 437 3.42 -34.21 -139.37
CA SER A 437 3.44 -33.56 -140.69
C SER A 437 4.45 -34.22 -141.63
N LYS A 438 5.63 -34.59 -141.12
CA LYS A 438 6.69 -35.24 -141.90
C LYS A 438 6.39 -36.72 -142.18
N VAL A 439 5.77 -37.45 -141.24
CA VAL A 439 5.22 -38.79 -141.46
C VAL A 439 4.13 -38.74 -142.54
N SER A 440 3.24 -37.73 -142.48
CA SER A 440 2.20 -37.51 -143.49
C SER A 440 2.77 -37.21 -144.88
N GLN A 441 3.91 -36.50 -144.97
CA GLN A 441 4.63 -36.32 -146.23
C GLN A 441 5.24 -37.65 -146.71
N LEU A 442 5.98 -38.36 -145.86
CA LEU A 442 6.57 -39.65 -146.20
C LEU A 442 5.53 -40.68 -146.63
N GLN A 443 4.32 -40.67 -146.05
CA GLN A 443 3.21 -41.51 -146.47
C GLN A 443 2.69 -41.14 -147.87
N LYS A 444 2.64 -39.84 -148.23
CA LYS A 444 2.31 -39.40 -149.60
C LYS A 444 3.39 -39.83 -150.59
N GLU A 445 4.66 -39.69 -150.22
CA GLU A 445 5.79 -40.14 -151.04
C GLU A 445 5.76 -41.66 -151.24
N LEU A 446 5.59 -42.45 -150.18
CA LEU A 446 5.44 -43.91 -150.22
C LEU A 446 4.28 -44.33 -151.12
N ASN A 447 3.10 -43.71 -150.97
CA ASN A 447 1.94 -43.96 -151.83
C ASN A 447 2.24 -43.61 -153.32
N SER A 448 3.06 -42.59 -153.59
CA SER A 448 3.50 -42.27 -154.95
C SER A 448 4.46 -43.33 -155.53
N LYS A 449 5.41 -43.82 -154.71
CA LYS A 449 6.33 -44.91 -155.11
C LYS A 449 5.56 -46.22 -155.34
N GLN A 450 4.56 -46.53 -154.51
CA GLN A 450 3.72 -47.71 -154.67
C GLN A 450 2.95 -47.67 -156.01
N LYS A 451 2.38 -46.52 -156.39
CA LYS A 451 1.75 -46.35 -157.72
C LYS A 451 2.73 -46.56 -158.88
N ILE A 452 3.97 -46.09 -158.74
CA ILE A 452 5.04 -46.31 -159.74
C ILE A 452 5.40 -47.80 -159.82
N ILE A 453 5.56 -48.48 -158.68
CA ILE A 453 5.82 -49.92 -158.62
C ILE A 453 4.69 -50.69 -159.30
N SER A 454 3.43 -50.41 -159.00
CA SER A 454 2.29 -51.05 -159.68
C SER A 454 2.30 -50.84 -161.20
N SER A 455 2.64 -49.63 -161.66
CA SER A 455 2.75 -49.34 -163.11
C SER A 455 3.90 -50.11 -163.77
N LEU A 456 5.04 -50.25 -163.09
CA LEU A 456 6.17 -51.05 -163.55
C LEU A 456 5.83 -52.56 -163.56
N SER A 457 5.13 -53.07 -162.55
CA SER A 457 4.64 -54.46 -162.52
C SER A 457 3.71 -54.76 -163.70
N SER A 458 2.74 -53.89 -164.00
CA SER A 458 1.87 -54.06 -165.16
C SER A 458 2.63 -54.06 -166.49
N LYS A 459 3.64 -53.20 -166.65
CA LYS A 459 4.53 -53.23 -167.83
C LYS A 459 5.35 -54.51 -167.92
N ASN A 460 5.87 -54.99 -166.79
CA ASN A 460 6.68 -56.21 -166.75
C ASN A 460 5.86 -57.45 -167.12
N ASN A 461 4.60 -57.53 -166.68
CA ASN A 461 3.67 -58.59 -167.09
C ASN A 461 3.43 -58.54 -168.61
N ALA A 462 3.13 -57.38 -169.18
CA ALA A 462 2.95 -57.24 -170.64
C ALA A 462 4.20 -57.64 -171.46
N TYR A 463 5.41 -57.45 -170.91
CA TYR A 463 6.65 -57.98 -171.51
C TYR A 463 6.78 -59.50 -171.37
N ILE A 464 6.35 -60.09 -170.25
CA ILE A 464 6.30 -61.55 -170.06
C ILE A 464 5.32 -62.19 -171.06
N ASP A 465 4.15 -61.59 -171.25
CA ASP A 465 3.14 -62.04 -172.22
C ASP A 465 3.72 -61.99 -173.65
N SER A 466 4.33 -60.85 -174.04
CA SER A 466 5.00 -60.69 -175.33
C SER A 466 6.14 -61.72 -175.56
N LEU A 467 6.87 -62.08 -174.51
CA LEU A 467 7.91 -63.12 -174.56
C LEU A 467 7.32 -64.54 -174.64
N SER A 468 6.09 -64.76 -174.18
CA SER A 468 5.35 -66.01 -174.37
C SER A 468 4.95 -66.18 -175.83
N ASP A 469 4.32 -65.15 -176.43
CA ASP A 469 3.92 -65.16 -177.83
C ASP A 469 5.11 -65.33 -178.78
N PHE A 470 6.24 -64.68 -178.48
CA PHE A 470 7.47 -64.86 -179.24
C PHE A 470 8.01 -66.31 -179.15
N ARG A 471 7.97 -66.94 -177.97
CA ARG A 471 8.33 -68.36 -177.81
C ARG A 471 7.40 -69.30 -178.59
N ASN A 472 6.11 -69.05 -178.58
CA ASN A 472 5.11 -69.84 -179.30
C ASN A 472 5.34 -69.73 -180.83
N THR A 473 5.60 -68.52 -181.31
CA THR A 473 5.96 -68.24 -182.70
C THR A 473 7.24 -68.98 -183.12
N ASN A 474 8.29 -68.89 -182.31
CA ASN A 474 9.58 -69.54 -182.60
C ASN A 474 9.48 -71.08 -182.56
N THR A 475 8.68 -71.64 -181.64
CA THR A 475 8.41 -73.09 -181.56
C THR A 475 7.72 -73.60 -182.83
N THR A 476 6.76 -72.82 -183.36
CA THR A 476 6.09 -73.12 -184.63
C THR A 476 7.08 -73.10 -185.79
N LEU A 477 7.95 -72.08 -185.84
CA LEU A 477 8.93 -71.89 -186.91
C LEU A 477 9.96 -73.03 -187.00
N VAL A 478 10.45 -73.52 -185.85
CA VAL A 478 11.32 -74.71 -185.77
C VAL A 478 10.63 -75.96 -186.30
N LYS A 479 9.33 -76.12 -186.06
CA LYS A 479 8.56 -77.28 -186.55
C LYS A 479 8.50 -77.30 -188.08
N THR A 480 8.13 -76.18 -188.70
CA THR A 480 8.12 -76.01 -190.17
C THR A 480 9.51 -76.18 -190.78
N GLN A 481 10.57 -75.79 -190.06
CA GLN A 481 11.95 -75.96 -190.51
C GLN A 481 12.38 -77.43 -190.58
N ASN A 482 11.89 -78.29 -189.68
CA ASN A 482 12.11 -79.74 -189.73
C ASN A 482 11.30 -80.42 -190.85
N GLU A 483 10.04 -80.01 -191.05
CA GLU A 483 9.18 -80.49 -192.14
C GLU A 483 9.83 -80.18 -193.52
N LEU A 484 10.40 -78.98 -193.69
CA LEU A 484 11.14 -78.60 -194.88
C LEU A 484 12.41 -79.45 -195.12
N GLN A 485 13.07 -79.92 -194.05
CA GLN A 485 14.26 -80.76 -194.17
C GLN A 485 13.91 -82.18 -194.67
N GLN A 486 12.84 -82.78 -194.13
CA GLN A 486 12.38 -84.10 -194.58
C GLN A 486 12.00 -84.09 -196.08
N ILE A 487 11.35 -83.02 -196.55
CA ILE A 487 10.99 -82.87 -197.98
C ILE A 487 12.23 -82.83 -198.89
N LYS A 488 13.34 -82.22 -198.46
CA LYS A 488 14.60 -82.21 -199.24
C LYS A 488 15.22 -83.60 -199.38
N GLU A 489 15.14 -84.42 -198.33
CA GLU A 489 15.70 -85.77 -198.32
C GLU A 489 14.90 -86.71 -199.25
N ILE A 490 13.57 -86.60 -199.23
CA ILE A 490 12.66 -87.29 -200.18
C ILE A 490 12.93 -86.85 -201.64
N LEU A 491 13.13 -85.56 -201.89
CA LEU A 491 13.44 -85.04 -203.21
C LEU A 491 14.77 -85.61 -203.77
N SER A 492 15.76 -85.83 -202.89
CA SER A 492 17.06 -86.40 -203.25
C SER A 492 16.98 -87.89 -203.63
N SER A 493 16.21 -88.70 -202.88
CA SER A 493 16.02 -90.12 -203.19
C SER A 493 15.24 -90.33 -204.49
N THR A 494 14.17 -89.56 -204.71
CA THR A 494 13.35 -89.61 -205.93
C THR A 494 14.17 -89.27 -207.17
N LYS A 495 15.03 -88.24 -207.09
CA LYS A 495 15.94 -87.84 -208.17
C LYS A 495 16.92 -88.96 -208.57
N THR A 496 17.31 -89.81 -207.61
CA THR A 496 18.21 -90.95 -207.84
C THR A 496 17.48 -92.10 -208.53
N GLN A 497 16.23 -92.39 -208.14
CA GLN A 497 15.41 -93.43 -208.80
C GLN A 497 15.13 -93.11 -210.28
N VAL A 498 14.85 -91.85 -210.61
CA VAL A 498 14.62 -91.41 -212.00
C VAL A 498 15.85 -91.65 -212.90
N ILE A 499 17.07 -91.45 -212.38
CA ILE A 499 18.31 -91.68 -213.14
C ILE A 499 18.48 -93.18 -213.47
N ASN A 500 18.15 -94.07 -212.54
CA ASN A 500 18.25 -95.52 -212.78
C ASN A 500 17.28 -96.00 -213.87
N LEU A 501 16.03 -95.53 -213.84
CA LEU A 501 15.01 -95.86 -214.86
C LEU A 501 15.36 -95.34 -216.26
N ILE A 502 16.09 -94.22 -216.37
CA ILE A 502 16.59 -93.70 -217.65
C ILE A 502 17.64 -94.66 -218.25
N ASN A 503 18.57 -95.16 -217.44
CA ASN A 503 19.60 -96.10 -217.88
C ASN A 503 19.00 -97.45 -218.32
N GLU A 504 18.03 -97.97 -217.58
CA GLU A 504 17.34 -99.24 -217.88
C GLU A 504 16.59 -99.20 -219.23
N LYS A 505 15.89 -98.09 -219.51
CA LYS A 505 15.26 -97.82 -220.82
C LYS A 505 16.27 -97.83 -221.97
N GLN A 506 17.48 -97.35 -221.73
CA GLN A 506 18.52 -97.24 -222.77
C GLN A 506 19.09 -98.62 -223.16
N VAL A 507 19.20 -99.57 -222.22
CA VAL A 507 19.62 -100.96 -222.49
C VAL A 507 18.57 -101.70 -223.34
N LEU A 508 17.29 -101.61 -222.95
CA LEU A 508 16.17 -102.25 -223.67
C LEU A 508 16.04 -101.76 -225.13
N THR A 509 16.38 -100.49 -225.38
CA THR A 509 16.34 -99.88 -226.72
C THR A 509 17.37 -100.52 -227.67
N THR A 510 18.52 -100.97 -227.16
CA THR A 510 19.56 -101.66 -227.95
C THR A 510 19.11 -103.08 -228.34
N GLN A 511 18.62 -103.85 -227.37
CA GLN A 511 18.17 -105.25 -227.57
C GLN A 511 17.04 -105.35 -228.61
N LEU A 512 16.17 -104.34 -228.69
CA LEU A 512 15.06 -104.28 -229.65
C LEU A 512 15.51 -104.16 -231.12
N ASN A 513 16.71 -103.62 -231.38
CA ASN A 513 17.23 -103.48 -232.74
C ASN A 513 17.99 -104.72 -233.22
N GLU A 514 18.64 -105.46 -232.32
CA GLU A 514 19.34 -106.72 -232.65
C GLU A 514 18.34 -107.79 -233.13
N GLN A 515 17.18 -107.91 -232.47
CA GLN A 515 16.11 -108.83 -232.89
C GLN A 515 15.57 -108.53 -234.30
N LYS A 516 15.60 -107.27 -234.75
CA LYS A 516 15.14 -106.88 -236.09
C LYS A 516 16.07 -107.36 -237.22
N GLN A 517 17.37 -107.54 -236.95
CA GLN A 517 18.28 -108.10 -237.97
C GLN A 517 18.08 -109.62 -238.13
N ILE A 518 17.77 -110.33 -237.05
CA ILE A 518 17.55 -111.79 -237.06
C ILE A 518 16.29 -112.15 -237.86
N ALA A 519 15.20 -111.38 -237.70
CA ALA A 519 13.93 -111.64 -238.38
C ALA A 519 14.02 -111.60 -239.93
N ALA A 520 14.94 -110.81 -240.48
CA ALA A 520 15.09 -110.65 -241.94
C ALA A 520 15.72 -111.88 -242.62
N GLN A 521 16.54 -112.67 -241.92
CA GLN A 521 17.25 -113.82 -242.50
C GLN A 521 16.41 -115.10 -242.55
N PHE A 522 15.29 -115.16 -241.82
CA PHE A 522 14.47 -116.38 -241.69
C PHE A 522 13.40 -116.54 -242.79
N ALA A 523 13.06 -115.46 -243.52
CA ALA A 523 12.00 -115.49 -244.53
C ALA A 523 12.38 -116.27 -245.80
N GLU A 524 13.67 -116.29 -246.16
CA GLU A 524 14.18 -116.87 -247.41
C GLU A 524 14.16 -118.41 -247.40
N SER A 525 14.30 -119.04 -246.23
CA SER A 525 14.43 -120.50 -246.10
C SER A 525 13.10 -121.25 -246.22
N TYR A 526 11.98 -120.66 -245.82
CA TYR A 526 10.72 -121.40 -245.60
C TYR A 526 9.96 -121.80 -246.89
N ARG A 527 10.20 -121.11 -248.03
CA ARG A 527 9.39 -121.30 -249.26
C ARG A 527 9.97 -122.22 -250.34
N LEU A 528 11.18 -122.74 -250.20
CA LEU A 528 11.61 -123.93 -250.98
C LEU A 528 11.07 -125.24 -250.36
N GLU A 529 10.93 -125.32 -249.04
CA GLU A 529 10.60 -126.57 -248.34
C GLU A 529 9.17 -127.07 -248.61
N VAL A 530 8.19 -126.16 -248.61
CA VAL A 530 6.76 -126.50 -248.72
C VAL A 530 6.36 -127.03 -250.11
N GLN A 531 7.22 -126.92 -251.14
CA GLN A 531 6.91 -127.46 -252.46
C GLN A 531 6.92 -129.00 -252.55
N LYS A 532 7.51 -129.72 -251.59
CA LYS A 532 7.77 -131.17 -251.75
C LYS A 532 6.82 -132.11 -250.99
N ASN A 533 6.30 -131.74 -249.82
CA ASN A 533 5.39 -132.58 -249.02
C ASN A 533 3.92 -132.52 -249.50
N ARG A 534 3.68 -132.65 -250.81
CA ARG A 534 2.37 -132.38 -251.44
C ARG A 534 1.49 -133.64 -251.66
N GLN A 535 2.02 -134.86 -251.53
CA GLN A 535 1.34 -136.05 -252.05
C GLN A 535 1.43 -137.28 -251.14
N LEU A 536 0.27 -137.90 -250.94
CA LEU A 536 -0.01 -139.27 -250.44
C LEU A 536 0.25 -139.51 -248.94
N GLN A 537 -0.73 -139.84 -248.09
CA GLN A 537 -2.21 -140.00 -248.23
C GLN A 537 -2.88 -139.33 -247.01
N LYS A 538 -4.04 -138.65 -247.06
CA LYS A 538 -5.37 -138.83 -247.70
C LYS A 538 -6.31 -139.80 -246.95
N GLU A 539 -7.60 -139.40 -246.91
CA GLU A 539 -8.75 -140.02 -246.22
C GLU A 539 -8.72 -139.86 -244.67
N ILE A 540 -9.71 -139.29 -243.96
CA ILE A 540 -11.00 -138.64 -244.30
C ILE A 540 -11.10 -137.33 -243.45
N THR A 541 -11.36 -136.12 -243.99
CA THR A 541 -12.67 -135.45 -244.31
C THR A 541 -13.62 -135.25 -243.09
N PHE A 542 -14.47 -134.22 -242.95
CA PHE A 542 -15.00 -133.20 -243.88
C PHE A 542 -15.35 -131.85 -243.17
N ASN A 543 -15.82 -130.88 -243.96
CA ASN A 543 -16.22 -129.49 -243.66
C ASN A 543 -17.58 -129.41 -242.86
N GLN A 544 -18.32 -128.30 -242.68
CA GLN A 544 -18.58 -127.12 -243.53
C GLN A 544 -19.39 -126.01 -242.80
N SER A 545 -19.42 -124.79 -243.39
CA SER A 545 -20.50 -123.76 -243.36
C SER A 545 -20.96 -123.03 -242.07
N GLU A 546 -20.88 -121.69 -242.13
CA GLU A 546 -21.93 -120.67 -241.89
C GLU A 546 -22.66 -120.41 -240.53
N VAL A 547 -22.70 -119.10 -240.18
CA VAL A 547 -23.87 -118.28 -239.75
C VAL A 547 -24.38 -118.27 -238.27
N ASN A 548 -24.23 -117.07 -237.64
CA ASN A 548 -25.10 -116.34 -236.69
C ASN A 548 -25.60 -116.89 -235.31
N VAL A 549 -25.51 -115.99 -234.31
CA VAL A 549 -26.54 -115.63 -233.28
C VAL A 549 -26.83 -116.56 -232.06
N SER A 550 -26.28 -116.14 -230.90
CA SER A 550 -26.91 -116.09 -229.54
C SER A 550 -27.01 -117.30 -228.57
N ASN A 551 -26.89 -116.95 -227.26
CA ASN A 551 -27.55 -117.49 -226.05
C ASN A 551 -27.15 -118.84 -225.38
N ASN A 552 -26.93 -118.76 -224.03
CA ASN A 552 -27.07 -119.80 -222.97
C ASN A 552 -26.16 -121.06 -223.05
N THR A 553 -25.82 -121.83 -222.00
CA THR A 553 -25.74 -121.78 -220.50
C THR A 553 -24.83 -122.96 -220.07
N LYS A 554 -24.27 -123.18 -218.87
CA LYS A 554 -24.33 -122.65 -217.47
C LYS A 554 -22.91 -122.91 -216.85
N SER A 555 -22.54 -122.79 -215.57
CA SER A 555 -23.21 -122.62 -214.27
C SER A 555 -22.27 -121.91 -213.26
N ASN A 556 -22.65 -121.80 -211.98
CA ASN A 556 -21.93 -121.00 -210.96
C ASN A 556 -20.69 -121.66 -210.31
N THR A 557 -19.72 -120.80 -209.95
CA THR A 557 -18.75 -120.94 -208.84
C THR A 557 -18.17 -119.54 -208.55
N ILE A 558 -17.91 -119.19 -207.29
CA ILE A 558 -17.37 -117.88 -206.85
C ILE A 558 -16.21 -118.10 -205.84
N TYR A 559 -15.28 -117.15 -205.73
CA TYR A 559 -14.16 -117.15 -204.77
C TYR A 559 -14.23 -115.95 -203.79
N ARG A 560 -13.80 -116.13 -202.53
CA ARG A 560 -13.67 -115.10 -201.49
C ARG A 560 -12.38 -115.29 -200.68
N VAL A 561 -12.00 -114.33 -199.83
CA VAL A 561 -10.84 -114.44 -198.91
C VAL A 561 -11.33 -114.44 -197.45
N GLN A 562 -10.79 -115.33 -196.62
CA GLN A 562 -11.09 -115.43 -195.18
C GLN A 562 -9.95 -114.83 -194.34
N ILE A 563 -10.31 -114.11 -193.27
CA ILE A 563 -9.38 -113.42 -192.36
C ILE A 563 -9.15 -114.23 -191.08
N GLY A 564 -10.22 -114.80 -190.50
CA GLY A 564 -10.13 -115.57 -189.26
C GLY A 564 -11.48 -116.01 -188.70
N THR A 565 -11.45 -116.62 -187.51
CA THR A 565 -12.62 -117.10 -186.76
C THR A 565 -12.41 -116.77 -185.28
N PHE A 566 -13.40 -116.16 -184.63
CA PHE A 566 -13.28 -115.64 -183.26
C PHE A 566 -14.55 -115.89 -182.43
N ASN A 567 -14.40 -116.03 -181.12
CA ASN A 567 -15.49 -116.33 -180.17
C ASN A 567 -16.20 -115.09 -179.60
N GLN A 568 -15.96 -113.92 -180.20
CA GLN A 568 -16.57 -112.64 -179.86
C GLN A 568 -16.56 -111.73 -181.10
N GLU A 569 -17.46 -110.75 -181.15
CA GLU A 569 -17.62 -109.90 -182.33
C GLU A 569 -16.51 -108.82 -182.39
N MET A 570 -15.80 -108.76 -183.53
CA MET A 570 -14.56 -108.00 -183.73
C MET A 570 -14.69 -106.96 -184.86
N GLU A 571 -14.12 -105.77 -184.64
CA GLU A 571 -13.86 -104.79 -185.71
C GLU A 571 -12.42 -104.92 -186.22
N PHE A 572 -12.23 -104.79 -187.54
CA PHE A 572 -10.96 -105.05 -188.23
C PHE A 572 -10.51 -103.81 -189.02
N ASP A 573 -9.74 -102.95 -188.37
CA ASP A 573 -9.33 -101.67 -188.97
C ASP A 573 -8.46 -101.89 -190.23
N GLY A 574 -8.64 -101.02 -191.22
CA GLY A 574 -8.05 -101.11 -192.56
C GLY A 574 -8.77 -102.05 -193.56
N ILE A 575 -9.75 -102.87 -193.15
CA ILE A 575 -10.52 -103.73 -194.08
C ILE A 575 -12.02 -103.39 -194.04
N ASN A 576 -12.45 -102.59 -195.02
CA ASN A 576 -13.78 -101.97 -195.00
C ASN A 576 -14.92 -102.84 -195.59
N ASP A 577 -14.65 -104.10 -195.98
CA ASP A 577 -15.59 -104.99 -196.68
C ASP A 577 -15.76 -106.39 -196.04
N VAL A 578 -15.50 -106.49 -194.73
CA VAL A 578 -15.62 -107.76 -193.99
C VAL A 578 -17.08 -108.12 -193.71
N THR A 579 -17.42 -109.40 -193.83
CA THR A 579 -18.72 -109.99 -193.43
C THR A 579 -18.50 -111.11 -192.40
N SER A 580 -19.34 -111.17 -191.36
CA SER A 580 -19.32 -112.24 -190.34
C SER A 580 -20.34 -113.36 -190.63
N ILE A 581 -20.07 -114.56 -190.13
CA ILE A 581 -20.99 -115.72 -190.15
C ILE A 581 -20.98 -116.39 -188.76
N PRO A 582 -22.08 -116.34 -187.99
CA PRO A 582 -22.16 -117.00 -186.69
C PRO A 582 -22.37 -118.52 -186.82
N THR A 583 -21.90 -119.27 -185.83
CA THR A 583 -21.95 -120.73 -185.77
C THR A 583 -22.73 -121.24 -184.55
N GLN A 584 -23.16 -122.50 -184.56
CA GLN A 584 -23.97 -123.10 -183.48
C GLN A 584 -23.27 -123.15 -182.10
N ASN A 585 -21.94 -122.99 -182.06
CA ASN A 585 -21.15 -123.01 -180.83
C ASN A 585 -20.91 -121.61 -180.23
N GLY A 586 -21.31 -120.54 -180.92
CA GLY A 586 -21.07 -119.14 -180.50
C GLY A 586 -19.89 -118.45 -181.18
N ASP A 587 -19.13 -119.13 -182.04
CA ASP A 587 -18.02 -118.54 -182.80
C ASP A 587 -18.49 -117.89 -184.11
N TYR A 588 -17.72 -116.91 -184.60
CA TYR A 588 -17.99 -116.08 -185.79
C TYR A 588 -16.82 -116.17 -186.79
N ILE A 589 -17.12 -116.46 -188.06
CA ILE A 589 -16.14 -116.54 -189.18
C ILE A 589 -16.18 -115.25 -190.00
N TYR A 590 -15.02 -114.67 -190.35
CA TYR A 590 -14.89 -113.36 -191.02
C TYR A 590 -14.25 -113.44 -192.42
N ILE A 591 -14.93 -112.89 -193.45
CA ILE A 591 -14.56 -112.99 -194.87
C ILE A 591 -14.68 -111.64 -195.64
N THR A 592 -13.83 -111.42 -196.65
CA THR A 592 -13.68 -110.19 -197.49
C THR A 592 -13.63 -110.53 -198.99
N GLY A 593 -14.02 -109.57 -199.84
CA GLY A 593 -13.98 -109.67 -201.31
C GLY A 593 -14.97 -110.67 -201.90
N LYS A 594 -15.22 -110.62 -203.22
CA LYS A 594 -16.05 -111.63 -203.93
C LYS A 594 -15.68 -111.59 -205.42
N PHE A 595 -15.25 -112.72 -205.98
CA PHE A 595 -14.52 -112.76 -207.25
C PHE A 595 -14.95 -113.95 -208.10
N ASP A 596 -15.11 -113.75 -209.40
CA ASP A 596 -15.52 -114.82 -210.33
C ASP A 596 -14.31 -115.60 -210.87
N SER A 597 -13.07 -115.13 -210.63
CA SER A 597 -11.84 -115.84 -210.96
C SER A 597 -10.89 -116.00 -209.75
N TYR A 598 -10.09 -117.07 -209.79
CA TYR A 598 -9.06 -117.35 -208.77
C TYR A 598 -7.91 -116.33 -208.79
N SER A 599 -7.64 -115.73 -209.96
CA SER A 599 -6.56 -114.74 -210.15
C SER A 599 -6.84 -113.44 -209.39
N GLU A 600 -8.08 -112.97 -209.38
CA GLU A 600 -8.49 -111.73 -208.69
C GLU A 600 -8.47 -111.92 -207.16
N ALA A 601 -8.97 -113.06 -206.67
CA ALA A 601 -8.92 -113.40 -205.25
C ALA A 601 -7.48 -113.42 -204.69
N LYS A 602 -6.49 -113.80 -205.52
CA LYS A 602 -5.07 -113.81 -205.14
C LYS A 602 -4.48 -112.40 -204.97
N VAL A 603 -4.98 -111.40 -205.70
CA VAL A 603 -4.57 -109.99 -205.51
C VAL A 603 -5.13 -109.45 -204.19
N ARG A 604 -6.40 -109.74 -203.87
CA ARG A 604 -7.00 -109.30 -202.59
C ARG A 604 -6.29 -109.91 -201.38
N LEU A 605 -5.90 -111.19 -201.47
CA LEU A 605 -5.15 -111.87 -200.41
C LEU A 605 -3.83 -111.15 -200.06
N MET A 606 -3.08 -110.66 -201.06
CA MET A 606 -1.82 -109.95 -200.81
C MET A 606 -2.04 -108.59 -200.11
N GLN A 607 -3.11 -107.86 -200.46
CA GLN A 607 -3.47 -106.61 -199.79
C GLN A 607 -3.83 -106.82 -198.31
N VAL A 608 -4.55 -107.90 -197.99
CA VAL A 608 -4.92 -108.26 -196.60
C VAL A 608 -3.67 -108.58 -195.76
N ALA A 609 -2.67 -109.22 -196.35
CA ALA A 609 -1.42 -109.55 -195.67
C ALA A 609 -0.53 -108.32 -195.37
N GLU A 610 -0.51 -107.30 -196.25
CA GLU A 610 0.23 -106.05 -196.00
C GLU A 610 -0.40 -105.17 -194.91
N LEU A 611 -1.70 -105.35 -194.63
CA LEU A 611 -2.39 -104.78 -193.45
C LEU A 611 -2.07 -105.51 -192.13
N GLY A 612 -1.21 -106.54 -192.16
CA GLY A 612 -0.74 -107.29 -191.00
C GLY A 612 -1.45 -108.62 -190.75
N TYR A 613 -2.58 -108.89 -191.42
CA TYR A 613 -3.36 -110.12 -191.28
C TYR A 613 -2.76 -111.26 -192.15
N LYS A 614 -1.64 -111.83 -191.68
CA LYS A 614 -0.79 -112.73 -192.48
C LYS A 614 -1.37 -114.12 -192.78
N ASP A 615 -2.31 -114.59 -191.96
CA ASP A 615 -2.81 -115.98 -192.00
C ASP A 615 -4.09 -116.17 -192.84
N ALA A 616 -4.46 -115.16 -193.63
CA ALA A 616 -5.63 -115.17 -194.51
C ALA A 616 -5.48 -116.20 -195.68
N TYR A 617 -6.60 -116.68 -196.23
CA TYR A 617 -6.59 -117.62 -197.36
C TYR A 617 -7.84 -117.55 -198.26
N ILE A 618 -7.77 -118.14 -199.46
CA ILE A 618 -8.86 -118.14 -200.47
C ILE A 618 -9.79 -119.33 -200.26
N VAL A 619 -11.10 -119.10 -200.39
CA VAL A 619 -12.18 -120.10 -200.32
C VAL A 619 -13.11 -120.03 -201.54
N LYS A 620 -13.70 -121.17 -201.90
CA LYS A 620 -14.53 -121.40 -203.10
C LYS A 620 -15.98 -121.72 -202.68
N PHE A 621 -16.95 -121.14 -203.38
CA PHE A 621 -18.40 -121.20 -203.11
C PHE A 621 -19.20 -121.51 -204.38
#